data_AF-A0AAU3PM71-F1
#
_entry.id   AF-A0AAU3PM71-F1
#
_cell.length_a   1.000
_cell.length_b   1.000
_cell.length_c   1.000
_cell.angle_alpha   90.00
_cell.angle_beta   90.00
_cell.angle_gamma   90.00
#
_symmetry.space_group_name_H-M   'P 1'
#
loop_
_entity.id
_entity.type
_entity.pdbx_description
1 polymer ?
#
loop_
_entity_poly.entity_id
_entity_poly.type
_entity_poly.pdbx_seq_one_letter_code
_entity_poly.pdbx_strand_id
1 'polypeptide(L)'
;MLLPVFALVRRADLVSVIGVALTAKAAGAGARVIAGLVGRPVETVRGWLRRFAARAEALRVWFTRLLVDVGVDPVPPAQSRSPFADAVSAVIGASIAASSRWPGVGEVSAWSLAVAATGGRLLSPRWP
;
A
#
# COMPACT_ATOMS: atom_id res chain seq x y z
N MET A 1 -4.00 14.96 11.30
CA MET A 1 -5.03 14.00 11.73
C MET A 1 -4.36 12.66 11.90
N LEU A 2 -4.35 12.14 13.13
CA LEU A 2 -3.84 10.81 13.44
C LEU A 2 -5.04 9.86 13.37
N LEU A 3 -5.05 8.97 12.38
CA LEU A 3 -5.96 7.84 12.34
C LEU A 3 -5.25 6.62 12.93
N PRO A 4 -5.99 5.65 13.52
CA PRO A 4 -5.41 4.37 13.86
C PRO A 4 -4.75 3.73 12.64
N VAL A 5 -3.61 3.04 12.84
CA VAL A 5 -2.80 2.47 11.73
C VAL A 5 -3.52 1.40 10.90
N PHE A 6 -4.68 0.94 11.36
CA PHE A 6 -5.54 0.01 10.63
C PHE A 6 -6.61 0.69 9.76
N ALA A 7 -6.73 2.03 9.80
CA ALA A 7 -7.80 2.78 9.17
C ALA A 7 -7.31 3.76 8.08
N LEU A 8 -8.13 3.92 7.04
CA LEU A 8 -7.94 4.92 5.99
C LEU A 8 -9.03 5.98 6.03
N VAL A 9 -8.71 7.23 5.68
CA VAL A 9 -9.65 8.34 5.63
C VAL A 9 -10.87 7.96 4.75
N ARG A 10 -12.07 8.06 5.33
CA ARG A 10 -13.36 7.76 4.68
C ARG A 10 -13.46 6.33 4.13
N ARG A 11 -12.83 5.35 4.79
CA ARG A 11 -13.01 3.92 4.50
C ARG A 11 -13.46 3.21 5.78
N ALA A 12 -14.50 2.41 5.67
CA ALA A 12 -14.96 1.56 6.76
C ALA A 12 -14.12 0.28 6.90
N ASP A 13 -13.51 -0.15 5.79
CA ASP A 13 -12.73 -1.37 5.72
C ASP A 13 -11.31 -1.20 6.27
N LEU A 14 -10.84 -2.24 6.97
CA LEU A 14 -9.49 -2.31 7.50
C LEU A 14 -8.45 -2.26 6.37
N VAL A 15 -7.32 -1.62 6.65
CA VAL A 15 -6.22 -1.55 5.69
C VAL A 15 -5.65 -2.92 5.35
N SER A 16 -5.73 -3.91 6.25
CA SER A 16 -5.32 -5.28 5.97
C SER A 16 -6.15 -5.92 4.85
N VAL A 17 -7.47 -5.71 4.86
CA VAL A 17 -8.40 -6.20 3.83
C VAL A 17 -8.16 -5.47 2.50
N ILE A 18 -8.03 -4.15 2.54
CA ILE A 18 -7.74 -3.34 1.36
C ILE A 18 -6.37 -3.73 0.79
N GLY A 19 -5.38 -3.95 1.64
CA GLY A 19 -4.03 -4.35 1.28
C GLY A 19 -3.98 -5.67 0.53
N VAL A 20 -4.72 -6.68 0.98
CA VAL A 20 -4.89 -7.95 0.25
C VAL A 20 -5.43 -7.70 -1.16
N ALA A 21 -6.43 -6.83 -1.30
CA ALA A 21 -6.99 -6.48 -2.61
C ALA A 21 -5.97 -5.78 -3.53
N LEU A 22 -5.14 -4.88 -2.98
CA LEU A 22 -4.09 -4.19 -3.73
C LEU A 22 -2.98 -5.17 -4.17
N THR A 23 -2.50 -6.03 -3.27
CA THR A 23 -1.50 -7.05 -3.60
C THR A 23 -2.02 -8.01 -4.66
N ALA A 24 -3.26 -8.51 -4.54
CA ALA A 24 -3.86 -9.39 -5.53
C ALA A 24 -3.99 -8.72 -6.90
N LYS A 25 -4.34 -7.42 -6.95
CA LYS A 25 -4.39 -6.67 -8.20
C LYS A 25 -3.01 -6.50 -8.83
N ALA A 26 -1.97 -6.25 -8.03
CA ALA A 26 -0.59 -6.17 -8.51
C ALA A 26 -0.11 -7.51 -9.09
N ALA A 27 -0.54 -8.63 -8.51
CA ALA A 27 -0.31 -9.98 -9.02
C ALA A 27 -1.15 -10.34 -10.27
N GLY A 28 -1.97 -9.43 -10.79
CA GLY A 28 -2.73 -9.62 -12.03
C GLY A 28 -4.20 -10.02 -11.84
N ALA A 29 -4.68 -10.19 -10.61
CA ALA A 29 -6.07 -10.59 -10.38
C ALA A 29 -7.09 -9.52 -10.83
N GLY A 30 -8.22 -9.98 -11.35
CA GLY A 30 -9.36 -9.14 -11.73
C GLY A 30 -10.23 -8.74 -10.54
N ALA A 31 -10.93 -7.61 -10.63
CA ALA A 31 -11.72 -7.06 -9.51
C ALA A 31 -12.81 -8.01 -8.97
N ARG A 32 -13.43 -8.86 -9.81
CA ARG A 32 -14.43 -9.86 -9.37
C ARG A 32 -13.80 -10.96 -8.52
N VAL A 33 -12.64 -11.48 -8.94
CA VAL A 33 -11.89 -12.49 -8.19
C VAL A 33 -11.46 -11.91 -6.84
N ILE A 34 -10.93 -10.69 -6.85
CA ILE A 34 -10.52 -9.98 -5.63
C ILE A 34 -11.72 -9.76 -4.69
N ALA A 35 -12.88 -9.36 -5.22
CA ALA A 35 -14.10 -9.17 -4.43
C ALA A 35 -14.52 -10.44 -3.69
N GLY A 36 -14.45 -11.60 -4.36
CA GLY A 36 -14.66 -12.90 -3.73
C GLY A 36 -13.62 -13.21 -2.65
N LEU A 37 -12.33 -12.96 -2.95
CA LEU A 37 -11.22 -13.17 -2.01
C LEU A 37 -11.38 -12.37 -0.71
N VAL A 38 -11.79 -11.11 -0.79
CA VAL A 38 -11.86 -10.22 0.39
C VAL A 38 -13.26 -10.11 0.99
N GLY A 39 -14.26 -10.79 0.42
CA GLY A 39 -15.65 -10.79 0.92
C GLY A 39 -16.33 -9.42 0.87
N ARG A 40 -16.08 -8.64 -0.19
CA ARG A 40 -16.64 -7.28 -0.35
C ARG A 40 -17.31 -7.05 -1.70
N PRO A 41 -18.27 -6.12 -1.81
CA PRO A 41 -18.90 -5.80 -3.08
C PRO A 41 -17.87 -5.39 -4.15
N VAL A 42 -18.05 -5.87 -5.39
CA VAL A 42 -17.10 -5.60 -6.48
C VAL A 42 -16.92 -4.12 -6.77
N GLU A 43 -17.97 -3.30 -6.62
CA GLU A 43 -17.90 -1.85 -6.79
C GLU A 43 -17.05 -1.18 -5.71
N THR A 44 -17.10 -1.68 -4.48
CA THR A 44 -16.25 -1.22 -3.39
C THR A 44 -14.78 -1.50 -3.72
N VAL A 45 -14.46 -2.72 -4.14
CA VAL A 45 -13.11 -3.10 -4.56
C VAL A 45 -12.64 -2.24 -5.74
N ARG A 46 -13.45 -2.10 -6.80
CA ARG A 46 -13.16 -1.22 -7.94
C ARG A 46 -12.86 0.21 -7.48
N GLY A 47 -13.63 0.72 -6.52
CA GLY A 47 -13.42 2.03 -5.92
C GLY A 47 -12.07 2.18 -5.20
N TRP A 48 -11.57 1.13 -4.54
CA TRP A 48 -10.22 1.15 -3.93
C TRP A 48 -9.13 1.09 -4.99
N LEU A 49 -9.23 0.12 -5.91
CA LEU A 49 -8.25 -0.09 -6.97
C LEU A 49 -8.10 1.16 -7.84
N ARG A 50 -9.21 1.80 -8.24
CA ARG A 50 -9.18 3.03 -9.04
C ARG A 50 -8.48 4.17 -8.31
N ARG A 51 -8.75 4.35 -7.02
CA ARG A 51 -8.14 5.43 -6.22
C ARG A 51 -6.67 5.20 -6.01
N PHE A 52 -6.25 3.96 -5.74
CA PHE A 52 -4.82 3.62 -5.67
C PHE A 52 -4.13 3.84 -7.02
N ALA A 53 -4.73 3.35 -8.11
CA ALA A 53 -4.19 3.50 -9.47
C ALA A 53 -3.97 4.96 -9.86
N ALA A 54 -4.91 5.85 -9.52
CA ALA A 54 -4.80 7.29 -9.79
C ALA A 54 -3.62 7.98 -9.10
N ARG A 55 -2.95 7.28 -8.18
CA ARG A 55 -1.90 7.81 -7.29
C ARG A 55 -0.65 6.94 -7.32
N ALA A 56 -0.65 5.92 -8.16
CA ALA A 56 0.36 4.87 -8.14
C ALA A 56 1.76 5.45 -8.30
N GLU A 57 1.95 6.39 -9.22
CA GLU A 57 3.25 7.02 -9.42
C GLU A 57 3.72 7.85 -8.21
N ALA A 58 2.84 8.67 -7.62
CA ALA A 58 3.17 9.45 -6.43
C ALA A 58 3.49 8.54 -5.23
N LEU A 59 2.74 7.45 -5.08
CA LEU A 59 2.99 6.42 -4.06
C LEU A 59 4.31 5.71 -4.30
N ARG A 60 4.59 5.28 -5.53
CA ARG A 60 5.85 4.65 -5.92
C ARG A 60 7.03 5.54 -5.55
N VAL A 61 7.03 6.80 -5.98
CA VAL A 61 8.11 7.75 -5.66
C VAL A 61 8.27 7.96 -4.17
N TRP A 62 7.18 8.19 -3.44
CA TRP A 62 7.21 8.43 -2.00
C TRP A 62 7.77 7.22 -1.22
N PHE A 63 7.25 6.02 -1.48
CA PHE A 63 7.68 4.83 -0.78
C PHE A 63 9.08 4.36 -1.20
N THR A 64 9.51 4.60 -2.44
CA THR A 64 10.90 4.37 -2.82
C THR A 64 11.85 5.32 -2.09
N ARG A 65 11.49 6.59 -1.91
CA ARG A 65 12.29 7.51 -1.07
C ARG A 65 12.36 7.03 0.37
N LEU A 66 11.21 6.67 0.96
CA LEU A 66 11.17 6.12 2.31
C LEU A 66 12.05 4.87 2.44
N LEU A 67 12.00 3.95 1.48
CA LEU A 67 12.86 2.77 1.43
C LEU A 67 14.34 3.15 1.45
N VAL A 68 14.75 4.10 0.61
CA VAL A 68 16.14 4.58 0.56
C VAL A 68 16.56 5.25 1.86
N ASP A 69 15.69 6.07 2.45
CA ASP A 69 15.97 6.81 3.68
C ASP A 69 16.14 5.89 4.90
N VAL A 70 15.41 4.76 4.94
CA VAL A 70 15.47 3.82 6.09
C VAL A 70 16.39 2.62 5.85
N GLY A 71 16.72 2.32 4.59
CA GLY A 71 17.57 1.20 4.20
C GLY A 71 19.04 1.43 4.52
N VAL A 72 19.71 0.44 5.10
CA VAL A 72 21.16 0.47 5.34
C VAL A 72 21.96 0.29 4.04
N ASP A 73 21.44 -0.53 3.12
CA ASP A 73 21.91 -0.68 1.73
C ASP A 73 20.69 -0.91 0.81
N PRO A 74 20.02 0.16 0.37
CA PRO A 74 18.72 0.05 -0.27
C PRO A 74 18.85 -0.38 -1.73
N VAL A 75 18.25 -1.54 -2.07
CA VAL A 75 18.02 -1.94 -3.46
C VAL A 75 16.65 -1.40 -3.90
N PRO A 76 16.58 -0.49 -4.89
CA PRO A 76 15.29 -0.02 -5.41
C PRO A 76 14.47 -1.19 -5.99
N PRO A 77 13.14 -1.21 -5.82
CA PRO A 77 12.31 -2.25 -6.40
C PRO A 77 12.48 -2.28 -7.92
N ALA A 78 12.58 -3.48 -8.48
CA ALA A 78 12.60 -3.65 -9.93
C ALA A 78 11.33 -3.04 -10.56
N GLN A 79 11.51 -2.31 -11.65
CA GLN A 79 10.39 -1.73 -12.39
C GLN A 79 9.61 -2.85 -13.08
N SER A 80 8.29 -2.85 -12.90
CA SER A 80 7.35 -3.68 -13.66
C SER A 80 6.77 -2.90 -14.83
N ARG A 81 5.96 -3.55 -15.67
CA ARG A 81 5.19 -2.89 -16.73
C ARG A 81 3.91 -2.21 -16.23
N SER A 82 3.71 -2.08 -14.92
CA SER A 82 2.48 -1.59 -14.30
C SER A 82 2.79 -0.61 -13.17
N PRO A 83 2.48 0.70 -13.33
CA PRO A 83 2.66 1.68 -12.25
C PRO A 83 1.96 1.27 -10.95
N PHE A 84 0.81 0.59 -11.07
CA PHE A 84 0.09 0.03 -9.94
C PHE A 84 0.93 -1.01 -9.18
N ALA A 85 1.53 -1.96 -9.90
CA ALA A 85 2.35 -2.99 -9.27
C ALA A 85 3.63 -2.38 -8.71
N ASP A 86 4.24 -1.41 -9.38
CA ASP A 86 5.43 -0.72 -8.88
C ASP A 86 5.16 0.01 -7.56
N ALA A 87 4.00 0.66 -7.44
CA ALA A 87 3.60 1.32 -6.21
C ALA A 87 3.41 0.32 -5.06
N VAL A 88 2.84 -0.86 -5.34
CA VAL A 88 2.70 -1.94 -4.35
C VAL A 88 4.06 -2.48 -3.95
N SER A 89 4.96 -2.73 -4.90
CA SER A 89 6.34 -3.16 -4.64
C SER A 89 7.12 -2.14 -3.82
N ALA A 90 6.95 -0.84 -4.07
CA ALA A 90 7.57 0.23 -3.28
C ALA A 90 7.07 0.22 -1.83
N VAL A 91 5.77 0.06 -1.60
CA VAL A 91 5.20 -0.06 -0.24
C VAL A 91 5.80 -1.27 0.51
N ILE A 92 5.85 -2.43 -0.15
CA ILE A 92 6.40 -3.66 0.44
C ILE A 92 7.90 -3.49 0.71
N GLY A 93 8.66 -2.95 -0.24
CA GLY A 93 10.09 -2.70 -0.10
C GLY A 93 10.41 -1.75 1.05
N ALA A 94 9.66 -0.64 1.19
CA ALA A 94 9.80 0.27 2.32
C ALA A 94 9.51 -0.42 3.66
N SER A 95 8.51 -1.31 3.70
CA SER A 95 8.20 -2.09 4.89
C SER A 95 9.32 -3.04 5.27
N ILE A 96 9.91 -3.75 4.30
CA ILE A 96 11.03 -4.67 4.54
C ILE A 96 12.25 -3.88 5.03
N ALA A 97 12.57 -2.75 4.39
CA ALA A 97 13.69 -1.90 4.79
C ALA A 97 13.51 -1.39 6.23
N ALA A 98 12.31 -0.93 6.60
CA ALA A 98 12.02 -0.48 7.95
C ALA A 98 12.13 -1.62 8.97
N SER A 99 11.55 -2.79 8.70
CA SER A 99 11.64 -3.95 9.61
C SER A 99 13.08 -4.43 9.81
N SER A 100 13.89 -4.45 8.75
CA SER A 100 15.31 -4.83 8.82
C SER A 100 16.15 -3.82 9.60
N ARG A 101 15.81 -2.52 9.53
CA ARG A 101 16.52 -1.46 10.26
C ARG A 101 16.29 -1.52 11.77
N TRP A 102 15.10 -1.96 12.19
CA TRP A 102 14.67 -2.00 13.60
C TRP A 102 14.01 -3.34 13.99
N PRO A 103 14.78 -4.45 14.04
CA PRO A 103 14.22 -5.79 14.23
C PRO A 103 13.55 -6.03 15.60
N GLY A 104 13.76 -5.14 16.58
CA GLY A 104 13.19 -5.25 17.94
C GLY A 104 11.95 -4.39 18.21
N VAL A 105 11.45 -3.63 17.23
CA VAL A 105 10.38 -2.63 17.44
C VAL A 105 8.96 -3.19 17.15
N GLY A 106 8.86 -4.51 16.94
CA GLY A 106 7.62 -5.22 16.66
C GLY A 106 7.32 -5.36 15.17
N GLU A 107 6.42 -6.28 14.83
CA GLU A 107 6.07 -6.60 13.44
C GLU A 107 4.80 -5.84 13.02
N VAL A 108 4.93 -5.00 11.99
CA VAL A 108 3.79 -4.31 11.37
C VAL A 108 3.65 -4.74 9.92
N SER A 109 2.41 -4.93 9.47
CA SER A 109 2.17 -5.21 8.05
C SER A 109 2.61 -4.02 7.19
N ALA A 110 3.03 -4.29 5.94
CA ALA A 110 3.37 -3.25 4.98
C ALA A 110 2.25 -2.20 4.81
N TRP A 111 0.99 -2.63 4.94
CA TRP A 111 -0.17 -1.76 4.81
C TRP A 111 -0.40 -0.89 6.05
N SER A 112 -0.09 -1.38 7.24
CA SER A 112 -0.10 -0.57 8.47
C SER A 112 0.98 0.50 8.42
N LEU A 113 2.18 0.14 7.96
CA LEU A 113 3.26 1.10 7.71
C LEU A 113 2.85 2.14 6.67
N ALA A 114 2.19 1.72 5.59
CA ALA A 114 1.70 2.64 4.58
C ALA A 114 0.65 3.62 5.11
N VAL A 115 -0.23 3.19 6.03
CA VAL A 115 -1.15 4.08 6.73
C VAL A 115 -0.39 5.10 7.56
N ALA A 116 0.58 4.67 8.36
CA ALA A 116 1.38 5.56 9.18
C ALA A 116 2.13 6.60 8.31
N ALA A 117 2.83 6.15 7.28
CA ALA A 117 3.62 6.98 6.36
C ALA A 117 2.77 7.98 5.56
N THR A 118 1.47 7.71 5.37
CA THR A 118 0.55 8.59 4.62
C THR A 118 -0.43 9.35 5.51
N GLY A 119 -0.36 9.17 6.84
CA GLY A 119 -1.36 9.68 7.78
C GLY A 119 -2.78 9.19 7.47
N GLY A 120 -2.91 7.95 6.99
CA GLY A 120 -4.18 7.31 6.59
C GLY A 120 -4.76 7.80 5.27
N ARG A 121 -3.98 8.50 4.43
CA ARG A 121 -4.45 9.11 3.18
C ARG A 121 -4.09 8.34 1.91
N LEU A 122 -3.61 7.10 2.03
CA LEU A 122 -3.27 6.23 0.91
C LEU A 122 -4.28 6.28 -0.26
N LEU A 123 -5.59 6.23 0.03
CA LEU A 123 -6.68 6.27 -0.95
C LEU A 123 -7.50 7.58 -0.97
N SER A 124 -7.02 8.64 -0.32
CA SER A 124 -7.70 9.94 -0.24
C SER A 124 -7.32 10.82 -1.44
N PRO A 125 -8.22 11.55 -2.12
CA PRO A 125 -7.84 12.38 -3.27
C PRO A 125 -6.85 13.50 -2.94
N ARG A 126 -6.76 13.91 -1.67
CA ARG A 126 -5.90 15.02 -1.20
C ARG A 126 -4.54 14.56 -0.67
N TRP A 127 -3.97 13.50 -1.25
CA TRP A 127 -2.57 13.17 -0.95
C TRP A 127 -1.75 13.06 -2.27
N PRO A 128 -0.44 13.37 -2.31
CA PRO A 128 0.44 13.71 -1.19
C PRO A 128 -0.09 14.82 -0.29
#